data_AF-A0A260WRZ9-F1
#
_entry.id   AF-A0A260WRZ9-F1
#
_cell.length_a   1.000
_cell.length_b   1.000
_cell.length_c   1.000
_cell.angle_alpha   90.00
_cell.angle_beta   90.00
_cell.angle_gamma   90.00
#
_symmetry.space_group_name_H-M   'P 1'
#
loop_
_entity.id
_entity.type
_entity.pdbx_description
1 polymer ?
#
loop_
_entity_poly.entity_id
_entity_poly.type
_entity_poly.pdbx_seq_one_letter_code
_entity_poly.pdbx_strand_id
1 'polypeptide(L)'
;MSEPFGLAEAQAKWKTIPPERRRRWCRTLLDYPPVWYGTFPMIATRQHILDGGYTNIVAWIDLARRAEAVGFTSETWLILRQGLQREYLIEDFPSHPANQPKRLGNGGIETLVVNPEDFADWPWMYEAGYRASESTVRSLARPANM
;
A
#
# COMPACT_ATOMS: atom_id res chain seq x y z
N MET A 1 8.83 16.37 28.58
CA MET A 1 8.08 15.82 27.43
C MET A 1 9.02 14.90 26.70
N SER A 2 8.89 13.59 26.89
CA SER A 2 9.69 12.61 26.16
C SER A 2 9.19 12.59 24.72
N GLU A 3 10.05 12.80 23.72
CA GLU A 3 9.70 12.41 22.36
C GLU A 3 9.22 10.96 22.41
N PRO A 4 8.02 10.63 21.89
CA PRO A 4 7.56 9.26 21.91
C PRO A 4 8.58 8.44 21.13
N PHE A 5 9.24 7.51 21.83
CA PHE A 5 10.28 6.63 21.30
C PHE A 5 9.89 6.13 19.91
N GLY A 6 10.76 6.38 18.92
CA GLY A 6 10.59 5.92 17.54
C GLY A 6 9.88 6.87 16.58
N LEU A 7 9.34 8.03 17.01
CA LEU A 7 8.70 8.98 16.07
C LEU A 7 9.72 9.58 15.08
N ALA A 8 10.86 10.07 15.57
CA ALA A 8 11.91 10.62 14.72
C ALA A 8 12.51 9.55 13.78
N GLU A 9 12.65 8.32 14.27
CA GLU A 9 13.14 7.18 13.46
C GLU A 9 12.15 6.78 12.37
N ALA A 10 10.85 6.68 12.71
CA ALA A 10 9.79 6.40 11.73
C ALA A 10 9.74 7.51 10.69
N GLN A 11 9.81 8.78 11.10
CA GLN A 11 9.84 9.91 10.17
C GLN A 11 11.12 9.94 9.32
N ALA A 12 12.27 9.51 9.85
CA ALA A 12 13.49 9.39 9.08
C ALA A 12 13.36 8.39 7.92
N LYS A 13 12.53 7.34 8.05
CA LYS A 13 12.27 6.40 6.94
C LYS A 13 11.59 7.06 5.74
N TRP A 14 10.86 8.16 5.94
CA TRP A 14 10.28 8.92 4.82
C TRP A 14 11.30 9.72 4.01
N LYS A 15 12.55 9.88 4.48
CA LYS A 15 13.55 10.75 3.84
C LYS A 15 13.84 10.39 2.38
N THR A 16 13.68 9.12 2.00
CA THR A 16 13.88 8.66 0.62
C THR A 16 12.77 9.10 -0.34
N ILE A 17 11.62 9.53 0.17
CA ILE A 17 10.49 10.02 -0.61
C ILE A 17 10.44 11.55 -0.47
N PRO A 18 10.32 12.34 -1.55
CA PRO A 18 10.15 13.79 -1.48
C PRO A 18 8.93 14.22 -0.65
N PRO A 19 9.00 15.34 0.11
CA PRO A 19 7.94 15.77 1.03
C PRO A 19 6.52 15.82 0.45
N GLU A 20 6.37 16.26 -0.81
CA GLU A 20 5.08 16.33 -1.50
C GLU A 20 4.47 14.94 -1.74
N ARG A 21 5.30 13.96 -2.12
CA ARG A 21 4.87 12.58 -2.37
C ARG A 21 4.50 11.86 -1.07
N ARG A 22 5.18 12.16 0.04
CA ARG A 22 4.86 11.59 1.38
C ARG A 22 3.40 11.81 1.76
N ARG A 23 2.87 13.02 1.55
CA ARG A 23 1.46 13.34 1.86
C ARG A 23 0.50 12.55 1.00
N ARG A 24 0.79 12.43 -0.31
CA ARG A 24 -0.06 11.65 -1.23
C ARG A 24 -0.07 10.17 -0.85
N TRP A 25 1.09 9.59 -0.54
CA TRP A 25 1.17 8.23 -0.02
C TRP A 25 0.40 8.05 1.28
N CYS A 26 0.55 8.95 2.26
CA CYS A 26 -0.20 8.85 3.52
C CYS A 26 -1.72 8.87 3.29
N ARG A 27 -2.21 9.70 2.37
CA ARG A 27 -3.63 9.73 1.98
C ARG A 27 -4.07 8.44 1.30
N THR A 28 -3.33 7.97 0.29
CA THR A 28 -3.65 6.70 -0.40
C THR A 28 -3.68 5.51 0.57
N LEU A 29 -2.75 5.44 1.52
CA LEU A 29 -2.67 4.33 2.48
C LEU A 29 -3.71 4.43 3.61
N LEU A 30 -4.36 5.58 3.81
CA LEU A 30 -5.53 5.65 4.69
C LEU A 30 -6.73 4.88 4.11
N ASP A 31 -6.92 4.94 2.79
CA ASP A 31 -8.03 4.25 2.11
C ASP A 31 -7.76 2.74 2.00
N TYR A 32 -6.49 2.37 1.79
CA TYR A 32 -6.04 0.98 1.65
C TYR A 32 -4.86 0.69 2.59
N PRO A 33 -5.08 0.61 3.90
CA PRO A 33 -4.00 0.41 4.86
C PRO A 33 -3.37 -0.97 4.65
N PRO A 34 -2.03 -1.10 4.60
CA PRO A 34 -1.40 -2.41 4.47
C PRO A 34 -1.49 -3.25 5.75
N VAL A 35 -1.71 -2.60 6.91
CA VAL A 35 -1.97 -3.23 8.20
C VAL A 35 -2.96 -2.37 8.98
N TRP A 36 -3.98 -2.99 9.56
CA TRP A 36 -4.98 -2.35 10.40
C TRP A 36 -4.73 -2.62 11.89
N TYR A 37 -4.29 -1.60 12.65
CA TYR A 37 -3.95 -1.76 14.07
C TYR A 37 -5.15 -1.62 15.04
N GLY A 38 -6.38 -1.54 14.54
CA GLY A 38 -7.58 -1.31 15.33
C GLY A 38 -8.07 0.13 15.27
N THR A 39 -9.29 0.35 15.75
CA THR A 39 -10.02 1.62 15.56
C THR A 39 -9.28 2.83 16.13
N PHE A 40 -8.81 2.77 17.38
CA PHE A 40 -8.16 3.92 18.02
C PHE A 40 -6.84 4.34 17.34
N PRO A 41 -5.87 3.45 17.08
CA PRO A 41 -4.67 3.81 16.32
C PRO A 41 -4.97 4.39 14.93
N MET A 42 -6.00 3.87 14.27
CA MET A 42 -6.38 4.32 12.92
C MET A 42 -7.03 5.71 12.92
N ILE A 43 -7.87 6.03 13.91
CA ILE A 43 -8.43 7.37 14.09
C ILE A 43 -7.32 8.38 14.35
N ALA A 44 -6.40 8.08 15.28
CA ALA A 44 -5.28 8.96 15.59
C ALA A 44 -4.39 9.20 14.36
N THR A 45 -4.09 8.14 13.61
CA THR A 45 -3.31 8.22 12.36
C THR A 45 -4.02 9.07 11.32
N ARG A 46 -5.33 8.86 11.12
CA ARG A 46 -6.14 9.63 10.19
C ARG A 46 -6.12 11.11 10.53
N GLN A 47 -6.38 11.47 11.79
CA GLN A 47 -6.36 12.86 12.25
C GLN A 47 -5.00 13.51 11.95
N HIS A 48 -3.91 12.85 12.35
CA HIS A 48 -2.56 13.37 12.12
C HIS A 48 -2.24 13.63 10.64
N ILE A 49 -2.65 12.73 9.74
CA ILE A 49 -2.45 12.90 8.29
C ILE A 49 -3.32 14.03 7.73
N LEU A 50 -4.58 14.14 8.18
CA LEU A 50 -5.48 15.21 7.75
C LEU A 50 -5.00 16.59 8.21
N ASP A 51 -4.34 16.66 9.37
CA ASP A 51 -3.67 17.86 9.88
C ASP A 51 -2.36 18.21 9.13
N GLY A 52 -2.02 17.45 8.08
CA GLY A 52 -0.87 17.70 7.22
C GLY A 52 0.41 16.98 7.62
N GLY A 53 0.33 16.12 8.65
CA GLY A 53 1.39 15.23 9.10
C GLY A 53 1.58 13.98 8.24
N TYR A 54 2.44 13.08 8.71
CA TYR A 54 2.77 11.82 8.05
C TYR A 54 2.55 10.65 9.01
N THR A 55 2.10 9.50 8.51
CA THR A 55 2.02 8.31 9.37
C THR A 55 3.40 7.94 9.93
N ASN A 56 3.41 7.53 11.20
CA ASN A 56 4.55 6.92 11.87
C ASN A 56 4.48 5.38 11.86
N ILE A 57 3.46 4.80 11.22
CA ILE A 57 3.30 3.35 11.12
C ILE A 57 4.32 2.81 10.13
N VAL A 58 5.37 2.17 10.66
CA VAL A 58 6.51 1.66 9.89
C VAL A 58 6.09 0.81 8.68
N ALA A 59 5.12 -0.10 8.85
CA ALA A 59 4.65 -0.96 7.76
C ALA A 59 4.07 -0.18 6.57
N TRP A 60 3.48 0.99 6.81
CA TRP A 60 2.93 1.85 5.76
C TRP A 60 4.05 2.57 5.02
N ILE A 61 5.05 3.06 5.75
CA ILE A 61 6.22 3.72 5.18
C ILE A 61 7.02 2.75 4.31
N ASP A 62 7.25 1.54 4.81
CA ASP A 62 8.02 0.51 4.10
C ASP A 62 7.27 0.03 2.84
N LEU A 63 5.93 -0.04 2.85
CA LEU A 63 5.15 -0.30 1.63
C LEU A 63 5.31 0.82 0.61
N ALA A 64 5.14 2.09 0.99
CA ALA A 64 5.28 3.22 0.07
C ALA A 64 6.68 3.25 -0.59
N ARG A 65 7.73 2.97 0.18
CA ARG A 65 9.11 2.90 -0.33
C ARG A 65 9.30 1.77 -1.34
N ARG A 66 8.82 0.57 -1.02
CA ARG A 66 8.91 -0.58 -1.94
C ARG A 66 8.10 -0.35 -3.21
N ALA A 67 6.95 0.31 -3.10
CA ALA A 67 6.14 0.68 -4.24
C ALA A 67 6.85 1.69 -5.15
N GLU A 68 7.42 2.77 -4.61
CA GLU A 68 8.22 3.71 -5.42
C GLU A 68 9.45 3.03 -6.06
N ALA A 69 10.06 2.05 -5.37
CA ALA A 69 11.22 1.33 -5.89
C ALA A 69 10.91 0.48 -7.14
N VAL A 70 9.67 0.00 -7.28
CA VAL A 70 9.22 -0.75 -8.48
C VAL A 70 8.43 0.13 -9.46
N GLY A 71 8.46 1.45 -9.30
CA GLY A 71 7.89 2.41 -10.25
C GLY A 71 6.45 2.87 -9.95
N PHE A 72 5.83 2.44 -8.86
CA PHE A 72 4.52 3.01 -8.49
C PHE A 72 4.64 4.44 -7.98
N THR A 73 3.64 5.23 -8.33
CA THR A 73 3.29 6.45 -7.60
C THR A 73 2.14 6.13 -6.65
N SER A 74 1.86 7.05 -5.71
CA SER A 74 0.67 6.93 -4.84
C SER A 74 -0.65 6.86 -5.62
N GLU A 75 -0.70 7.41 -6.83
CA GLU A 75 -1.89 7.43 -7.68
C GLU A 75 -2.03 6.11 -8.44
N THR A 76 -0.97 5.64 -9.11
CA THR A 76 -1.01 4.35 -9.82
C THR A 76 -1.20 3.18 -8.86
N TRP A 77 -0.66 3.27 -7.64
CA TRP A 77 -0.94 2.33 -6.57
C TRP A 77 -2.42 2.30 -6.19
N LEU A 78 -3.05 3.47 -6.04
CA LEU A 78 -4.47 3.57 -5.70
C LEU A 78 -5.34 2.90 -6.78
N ILE A 79 -5.03 3.16 -8.06
CA ILE A 79 -5.73 2.57 -9.20
C ILE A 79 -5.60 1.04 -9.18
N LEU A 80 -4.38 0.52 -8.99
CA LEU A 80 -4.17 -0.93 -8.85
C LEU A 80 -5.01 -1.49 -7.68
N ARG A 81 -4.96 -0.85 -6.50
CA ARG A 81 -5.67 -1.34 -5.30
C ARG A 81 -7.18 -1.37 -5.49
N GLN A 82 -7.76 -0.42 -6.22
CA GLN A 82 -9.17 -0.43 -6.60
C GLN A 82 -9.49 -1.59 -7.55
N GLY A 83 -8.62 -1.89 -8.51
CA GLY A 83 -8.76 -3.03 -9.41
C GLY A 83 -8.57 -4.41 -8.75
N LEU A 84 -8.06 -4.45 -7.51
CA LEU A 84 -7.83 -5.67 -6.73
C LEU A 84 -8.91 -5.96 -5.67
N GLN A 85 -10.07 -5.29 -5.71
CA GLN A 85 -11.15 -5.58 -4.76
C GLN A 85 -11.66 -7.03 -4.91
N ARG A 86 -11.93 -7.64 -3.75
CA ARG A 86 -11.76 -9.07 -3.46
C ARG A 86 -12.79 -9.97 -4.13
N GLU A 87 -13.94 -9.42 -4.50
CA GLU A 87 -15.08 -10.19 -5.01
C GLU A 87 -14.78 -10.82 -6.38
N TYR A 88 -13.74 -10.37 -7.10
CA TYR A 88 -13.41 -10.84 -8.45
C TYR A 88 -12.13 -11.68 -8.56
N LEU A 89 -11.27 -11.71 -7.55
CA LEU A 89 -9.91 -12.26 -7.69
C LEU A 89 -9.75 -13.75 -7.38
N ILE A 90 -10.63 -14.31 -6.53
CA ILE A 90 -10.47 -15.69 -6.03
C ILE A 90 -10.91 -16.71 -7.08
N GLU A 91 -11.92 -16.38 -7.89
CA GLU A 91 -12.48 -17.28 -8.90
C GLU A 91 -11.49 -17.50 -10.05
N ASP A 92 -10.92 -16.42 -10.59
CA ASP A 92 -10.06 -16.46 -11.78
C ASP A 92 -8.58 -16.72 -11.46
N PHE A 93 -8.10 -16.33 -10.27
CA PHE A 93 -6.67 -16.38 -9.92
C PHE A 93 -6.38 -16.99 -8.53
N PRO A 94 -6.93 -18.17 -8.18
CA PRO A 94 -6.94 -18.69 -6.80
C PRO A 94 -5.56 -18.83 -6.15
N SER A 95 -4.50 -19.03 -6.94
CA SER A 95 -3.13 -19.23 -6.46
C SER A 95 -2.27 -17.96 -6.41
N HIS A 96 -2.80 -16.79 -6.81
CA HIS A 96 -2.01 -15.57 -6.87
C HIS A 96 -1.66 -15.03 -5.46
N PRO A 97 -0.45 -14.47 -5.22
CA PRO A 97 -0.05 -13.92 -3.92
C PRO A 97 -1.01 -12.91 -3.32
N ALA A 98 -1.72 -12.15 -4.15
CA ALA A 98 -2.75 -11.22 -3.69
C ALA A 98 -3.90 -11.92 -2.94
N ASN A 99 -4.09 -13.23 -3.12
CA ASN A 99 -5.07 -14.03 -2.38
C ASN A 99 -4.51 -14.61 -1.07
N GLN A 100 -3.23 -14.39 -0.75
CA GLN A 100 -2.61 -14.84 0.49
C GLN A 100 -3.32 -14.27 1.73
N PRO A 101 -3.19 -14.96 2.88
CA PRO A 101 -3.81 -14.53 4.11
C PRO A 101 -3.50 -13.08 4.42
N LYS A 102 -4.57 -12.39 4.77
CA LYS A 102 -4.59 -10.99 5.12
C LYS A 102 -3.73 -10.76 6.38
N ARG A 103 -3.01 -9.63 6.47
CA ARG A 103 -2.27 -9.26 7.69
C ARG A 103 -3.27 -8.93 8.79
N LEU A 104 -3.27 -9.73 9.85
CA LEU A 104 -3.94 -9.41 11.11
C LEU A 104 -3.14 -8.33 11.83
N GLY A 105 -3.75 -7.16 12.03
CA GLY A 105 -3.24 -6.23 13.04
C GLY A 105 -3.99 -6.38 14.35
N ASN A 106 -3.64 -5.55 15.34
CA ASN A 106 -4.12 -5.66 16.72
C ASN A 106 -5.65 -5.50 16.90
N GLY A 107 -6.38 -5.17 15.83
CA GLY A 107 -7.84 -5.01 15.84
C GLY A 107 -8.63 -6.19 15.26
N GLY A 108 -7.99 -7.30 14.89
CA GLY A 108 -8.68 -8.48 14.33
C GLY A 108 -9.27 -8.28 12.93
N ILE A 109 -9.20 -7.07 12.37
CA ILE A 109 -9.57 -6.80 10.98
C ILE A 109 -8.43 -7.27 10.09
N GLU A 110 -8.73 -8.28 9.31
CA GLU A 110 -7.84 -8.79 8.32
C GLU A 110 -7.75 -7.83 7.13
N THR A 111 -6.53 -7.43 6.71
CA THR A 111 -6.33 -6.60 5.51
C THR A 111 -5.59 -7.34 4.39
N LEU A 112 -6.04 -7.20 3.14
CA LEU A 112 -5.38 -7.82 1.98
C LEU A 112 -3.91 -7.41 1.90
N VAL A 113 -3.02 -8.39 1.85
CA VAL A 113 -1.59 -8.14 1.64
C VAL A 113 -1.37 -8.04 0.14
N VAL A 114 -0.93 -6.87 -0.32
CA VAL A 114 -0.50 -6.65 -1.70
C VAL A 114 0.94 -6.18 -1.64
N ASN A 115 1.87 -7.02 -2.10
CA ASN A 115 3.26 -6.63 -2.21
C ASN A 115 3.45 -5.93 -3.57
N PRO A 116 4.06 -4.73 -3.61
CA PRO A 116 4.30 -4.04 -4.88
C PRO A 116 5.13 -4.85 -5.88
N GLU A 117 6.04 -5.69 -5.40
CA GLU A 117 6.95 -6.50 -6.19
C GLU A 117 6.21 -7.56 -7.03
N ASP A 118 5.08 -8.08 -6.52
CA ASP A 118 4.21 -9.01 -7.27
C ASP A 118 3.57 -8.33 -8.50
N PHE A 119 3.61 -7.00 -8.56
CA PHE A 119 3.01 -6.16 -9.60
C PHE A 119 4.02 -5.20 -10.25
N ALA A 120 5.32 -5.52 -10.23
CA ALA A 120 6.38 -4.60 -10.67
C ALA A 120 6.26 -4.15 -12.14
N ASP A 121 5.62 -4.94 -13.00
CA ASP A 121 5.40 -4.58 -14.41
C ASP A 121 4.15 -3.71 -14.62
N TRP A 122 3.26 -3.65 -13.63
CA TRP A 122 2.00 -2.93 -13.73
C TRP A 122 2.20 -1.44 -14.02
N PRO A 123 3.09 -0.71 -13.33
CA PRO A 123 3.32 0.71 -13.60
C PRO A 123 3.72 0.96 -15.05
N TRP A 124 4.66 0.15 -15.57
CA TRP A 124 5.12 0.27 -16.94
C TRP A 124 4.00 0.00 -17.95
N MET A 125 3.18 -1.05 -17.76
CA MET A 125 2.05 -1.33 -18.65
C MET A 125 1.07 -0.15 -18.67
N TYR A 126 0.75 0.38 -17.51
CA TYR A 126 -0.16 1.52 -17.40
C TYR A 126 0.41 2.77 -18.09
N GLU A 127 1.69 3.07 -17.90
CA GLU A 127 2.38 4.17 -18.57
C GLU A 127 2.47 3.98 -20.09
N ALA A 128 2.59 2.74 -20.56
CA ALA A 128 2.56 2.39 -21.98
C ALA A 128 1.16 2.51 -22.62
N GLY A 129 0.14 2.92 -21.85
CA GLY A 129 -1.22 3.18 -22.33
C GLY A 129 -2.17 1.98 -22.25
N TYR A 130 -1.77 0.89 -21.60
CA TYR A 130 -2.69 -0.21 -21.32
C TYR A 130 -3.77 0.25 -20.35
N ARG A 131 -4.99 -0.29 -20.50
CA ARG A 131 -6.06 -0.02 -19.53
C ARG A 131 -5.65 -0.56 -18.16
N ALA A 132 -6.08 0.11 -17.09
CA ALA A 132 -5.80 -0.32 -15.72
C ALA A 132 -6.27 -1.78 -15.47
N SER A 133 -7.48 -2.12 -15.92
CA SER A 133 -8.03 -3.47 -15.82
C SER A 133 -7.18 -4.51 -16.56
N GLU A 134 -6.74 -4.18 -17.78
CA GLU A 134 -5.87 -5.06 -18.57
C GLU A 134 -4.52 -5.28 -17.89
N SER A 135 -3.90 -4.20 -17.38
CA SER A 135 -2.63 -4.26 -16.67
C SER A 135 -2.74 -5.11 -15.40
N THR A 136 -3.86 -4.98 -14.67
CA THR A 136 -4.15 -5.76 -13.46
C THR A 136 -4.30 -7.24 -13.79
N VAL A 137 -5.15 -7.59 -14.76
CA VAL A 137 -5.36 -8.99 -15.19
C VAL A 137 -4.06 -9.62 -15.67
N ARG A 138 -3.27 -8.92 -16.48
CA ARG A 138 -1.97 -9.41 -16.96
C ARG A 138 -0.96 -9.64 -15.84
N SER A 139 -1.00 -8.81 -14.79
CA SER A 139 -0.13 -9.00 -13.61
C SER A 139 -0.58 -10.19 -12.79
N LEU A 140 -1.89 -10.34 -12.57
CA LEU A 140 -2.50 -11.46 -11.83
C LEU A 140 -2.31 -12.83 -12.49
N ALA A 141 -2.28 -12.87 -13.83
CA ALA A 141 -2.09 -14.10 -14.58
C ALA A 141 -0.66 -14.66 -14.48
N ARG A 142 0.28 -13.93 -13.88
CA ARG A 142 1.66 -14.39 -13.76
C ARG A 142 1.82 -15.27 -12.52
N PRO A 143 2.64 -16.33 -12.61
CA PRO A 143 3.10 -17.01 -11.41
C PRO A 143 3.87 -16.01 -10.56
N ALA A 144 3.65 -16.03 -9.25
CA ALA A 144 4.52 -15.34 -8.30
C ALA A 144 5.96 -15.78 -8.59
N ASN A 145 6.87 -14.84 -8.88
CA ASN A 145 8.27 -15.21 -9.00
C ASN A 145 8.72 -15.85 -7.67
N MET A 146 9.20 -17.09 -7.75
CA MET A 146 9.75 -17.85 -6.62
C MET A 146 11.03 -17.23 -6.09
#